data_AF-A0A2N0MLA4-F1
#
_entry.id   AF-A0A2N0MLA4-F1
#
_cell.length_a   1.000
_cell.length_b   1.000
_cell.length_c   1.000
_cell.angle_alpha   90.00
_cell.angle_beta   90.00
_cell.angle_gamma   90.00
#
_symmetry.space_group_name_H-M   'P 1'
#
loop_
_entity.id
_entity.type
_entity.pdbx_description
1 polymer ?
#
loop_
_entity_poly.entity_id
_entity_poly.type
_entity_poly.pdbx_seq_one_letter_code
_entity_poly.pdbx_strand_id
1 'polypeptide(L)'
;MDQNAIAIESLLIKDWASGLRITTIPQAMRRLGFSNDIDQRWEMANHMDALWHSTLEAPEKIQEVNSAIGLTTAEDQAGLTEHWRDQVGSWDRASILLTDDEKLIARHILYRRRYRSSLPSLEEIAASVGTGLEETASGIRMLAKLGFLAIAAVHDVAGYSLTEDHGRFLDGLGFSFHTVTLDGDERFGIP
;
A
#
# COMPACT_ATOMS: atom_id res chain seq x y z
N MET A 1 2.74 -7.37 22.21
CA MET A 1 2.91 -7.97 20.87
C MET A 1 3.25 -9.43 21.01
N ASP A 2 2.69 -10.27 20.16
CA ASP A 2 3.08 -11.68 20.05
C ASP A 2 4.41 -11.83 19.27
N GLN A 3 4.92 -13.06 19.19
CA GLN A 3 6.19 -13.37 18.53
C GLN A 3 6.15 -13.09 17.01
N ASN A 4 4.99 -13.22 16.38
CA ASN A 4 4.82 -12.95 14.95
C ASN A 4 4.97 -11.45 14.67
N ALA A 5 4.35 -10.61 15.49
CA ALA A 5 4.43 -9.16 15.37
C ALA A 5 5.87 -8.65 15.50
N ILE A 6 6.62 -9.17 16.48
CA ILE A 6 8.05 -8.80 16.67
C ILE A 6 8.88 -9.17 15.44
N ALA A 7 8.64 -10.33 14.83
CA ALA A 7 9.35 -10.77 13.64
C ALA A 7 9.04 -9.89 12.41
N ILE A 8 7.76 -9.53 12.21
CA ILE A 8 7.32 -8.63 11.14
C ILE A 8 7.97 -7.26 11.31
N GLU A 9 7.87 -6.67 12.51
CA GLU A 9 8.48 -5.37 12.83
C GLU A 9 9.99 -5.37 12.56
N SER A 10 10.69 -6.39 13.06
CA SER A 10 12.16 -6.49 12.89
C SER A 10 12.57 -6.54 11.42
N LEU A 11 11.81 -7.25 10.59
CA LEU A 11 12.05 -7.33 9.15
C LEU A 11 11.78 -5.98 8.48
N LEU A 12 10.67 -5.33 8.80
CA LEU A 12 10.30 -4.03 8.23
C LEU A 12 11.31 -2.94 8.56
N ILE A 13 11.74 -2.84 9.83
CA ILE A 13 12.76 -1.87 10.27
C ILE A 13 14.06 -2.07 9.48
N LYS A 14 14.50 -3.33 9.35
CA LYS A 14 15.72 -3.65 8.60
C LYS A 14 15.61 -3.25 7.13
N ASP A 15 14.46 -3.52 6.51
CA ASP A 15 14.23 -3.21 5.10
C ASP A 15 14.12 -1.72 4.85
N TRP A 16 13.36 -0.99 5.66
CA TRP A 16 13.19 0.46 5.53
C TRP A 16 14.48 1.23 5.83
N ALA A 17 15.37 0.67 6.65
CA ALA A 17 16.71 1.21 6.85
C ALA A 17 17.64 1.05 5.63
N SER A 18 17.24 0.28 4.59
CA SER A 18 18.10 -0.06 3.46
C SER A 18 17.57 0.46 2.12
N GLY A 19 18.21 1.49 1.56
CA GLY A 19 17.97 1.94 0.18
C GLY A 19 16.53 2.40 -0.07
N LEU A 20 16.07 2.35 -1.32
CA LEU A 20 14.71 2.76 -1.71
C LEU A 20 13.61 1.74 -1.37
N ARG A 21 13.89 0.77 -0.50
CA ARG A 21 12.96 -0.33 -0.24
C ARG A 21 11.82 0.14 0.65
N ILE A 22 10.59 0.01 0.14
CA ILE A 22 9.37 0.26 0.92
C ILE A 22 8.57 -1.04 0.97
N THR A 23 9.10 -1.99 1.74
CA THR A 23 8.46 -3.28 1.98
C THR A 23 7.15 -3.05 2.74
N THR A 24 6.05 -3.60 2.22
CA THR A 24 4.74 -3.55 2.86
C THR A 24 4.60 -4.66 3.90
N ILE A 25 3.67 -4.50 4.84
CA ILE A 25 3.33 -5.49 5.85
C ILE A 25 2.94 -6.85 5.21
N PRO A 26 2.03 -6.93 4.21
CA PRO A 26 1.74 -8.22 3.56
C PRO A 26 2.96 -8.86 2.90
N GLN A 27 3.89 -8.08 2.35
CA GLN A 27 5.15 -8.62 1.83
C GLN A 27 5.99 -9.20 2.98
N ALA A 28 6.18 -8.47 4.07
CA ALA A 28 6.90 -8.96 5.24
C ALA A 28 6.28 -10.24 5.84
N MET A 29 4.95 -10.28 5.98
CA MET A 29 4.23 -11.47 6.45
C MET A 29 4.46 -12.67 5.53
N ARG A 30 4.37 -12.48 4.21
CA ARG A 30 4.64 -13.52 3.22
C ARG A 30 6.07 -14.07 3.34
N ARG A 31 7.07 -13.19 3.49
CA ARG A 31 8.49 -13.57 3.66
C ARG A 31 8.72 -14.42 4.90
N LEU A 32 7.97 -14.15 5.95
CA LEU A 32 8.05 -14.87 7.22
C LEU A 32 7.15 -16.12 7.24
N GLY A 33 6.42 -16.41 6.16
CA GLY A 33 5.52 -17.57 6.06
C GLY A 33 4.22 -17.41 6.85
N PHE A 34 3.83 -16.19 7.20
CA PHE A 34 2.58 -15.90 7.90
C PHE A 34 1.40 -15.76 6.92
N SER A 35 0.20 -16.11 7.39
CA SER A 35 -1.03 -15.90 6.62
C SER A 35 -1.35 -14.42 6.44
N ASN A 36 -1.96 -14.04 5.32
CA ASN A 36 -2.33 -12.66 5.02
C ASN A 36 -3.60 -12.19 5.78
N ASP A 37 -3.57 -12.26 7.11
CA ASP A 37 -4.71 -11.93 7.97
C ASP A 37 -4.97 -10.41 7.99
N ILE A 38 -6.23 -10.00 7.78
CA ILE A 38 -6.63 -8.59 7.69
C ILE A 38 -6.43 -7.86 9.02
N ASP A 39 -6.77 -8.50 10.13
CA ASP A 39 -6.74 -7.85 11.44
C ASP A 39 -5.30 -7.73 11.94
N GLN A 40 -4.47 -8.76 11.75
CA GLN A 40 -3.05 -8.69 12.04
C GLN A 40 -2.34 -7.61 11.20
N ARG A 41 -2.67 -7.51 9.90
CA ARG A 41 -2.14 -6.43 9.04
C ARG A 41 -2.54 -5.05 9.56
N TRP A 42 -3.80 -4.90 9.98
CA TRP A 42 -4.32 -3.64 10.49
C TRP A 42 -3.62 -3.21 11.78
N GLU A 43 -3.48 -4.11 12.74
CA GLU A 43 -2.77 -3.83 13.99
C GLU A 43 -1.31 -3.49 13.75
N MET A 44 -0.63 -4.23 12.86
CA MET A 44 0.74 -3.94 12.49
C MET A 44 0.88 -2.57 11.82
N ALA A 45 -0.04 -2.19 10.94
CA ALA A 45 0.00 -0.88 10.31
C ALA A 45 -0.19 0.24 11.33
N ASN A 46 -1.13 0.11 12.27
CA ASN A 46 -1.32 1.11 13.32
C ASN A 46 -0.08 1.27 14.21
N HIS A 47 0.64 0.17 14.47
CA HIS A 47 1.87 0.17 15.24
C HIS A 47 3.04 0.81 14.48
N MET A 48 3.14 0.55 13.17
CA MET A 48 4.33 0.90 12.37
C MET A 48 4.21 2.22 11.60
N ASP A 49 3.01 2.80 11.45
CA ASP A 49 2.75 3.98 10.61
C ASP A 49 3.71 5.15 10.91
N ALA A 50 3.76 5.59 12.16
CA ALA A 50 4.63 6.70 12.58
C ALA A 50 6.12 6.40 12.35
N LEU A 51 6.54 5.16 12.58
CA LEU A 51 7.92 4.74 12.35
C LEU A 51 8.22 4.76 10.85
N TRP A 52 7.33 4.22 10.02
CA TRP A 52 7.46 4.23 8.57
C TRP A 52 7.65 5.66 8.03
N HIS A 53 6.78 6.61 8.39
CA HIS A 53 6.95 8.01 8.02
C HIS A 53 8.32 8.57 8.44
N SER A 54 8.74 8.33 9.68
CA SER A 54 10.03 8.83 10.16
C SER A 54 11.23 8.27 9.38
N THR A 55 11.15 7.04 8.86
CA THR A 55 12.22 6.45 8.03
C THR A 55 12.31 7.09 6.64
N LEU A 56 11.19 7.59 6.12
CA LEU A 56 11.12 8.24 4.82
C LEU A 56 11.64 9.68 4.85
N GLU A 57 11.45 10.37 5.98
CA GLU A 57 11.90 11.75 6.19
C GLU A 57 13.35 11.84 6.66
N ALA A 58 14.01 10.71 6.92
CA ALA A 58 15.40 10.66 7.32
C ALA A 58 16.32 11.29 6.25
N PRO A 59 17.30 12.13 6.63
CA PRO A 59 18.21 12.78 5.67
C PRO A 59 18.91 11.79 4.73
N GLU A 60 19.29 10.61 5.24
CA GLU A 60 19.93 9.55 4.47
C GLU A 60 19.00 9.02 3.37
N LYS A 61 17.71 8.82 3.68
CA LYS A 61 16.71 8.37 2.71
C LYS A 61 16.48 9.42 1.63
N ILE A 62 16.34 10.67 2.01
CA ILE A 62 16.15 11.79 1.07
C ILE A 62 17.36 11.89 0.14
N GLN A 63 18.58 11.72 0.67
CA GLN A 63 19.80 11.71 -0.14
C GLN A 63 19.84 10.53 -1.12
N GLU A 64 19.41 9.34 -0.70
CA GLU A 64 19.29 8.16 -1.57
C GLU A 64 18.31 8.43 -2.73
N VAL A 65 17.13 9.00 -2.43
CA VAL A 65 16.12 9.36 -3.44
C VAL A 65 16.66 10.39 -4.44
N ASN A 66 17.25 11.48 -3.95
CA ASN A 66 17.90 12.50 -4.78
C ASN A 66 18.95 11.89 -5.73
N SER A 67 19.77 10.96 -5.21
CA SER A 67 20.81 10.29 -5.98
C SER A 67 20.24 9.36 -7.05
N ALA A 68 19.18 8.63 -6.73
CA ALA A 68 18.54 7.70 -7.67
C ALA A 68 17.84 8.40 -8.84
N ILE A 69 17.28 9.58 -8.60
CA ILE A 69 16.64 10.41 -9.64
C ILE A 69 17.69 11.17 -10.48
N GLY A 70 18.95 11.20 -10.04
CA GLY A 70 20.06 11.79 -10.79
C GLY A 70 20.10 13.32 -10.72
N LEU A 71 19.57 13.91 -9.65
CA LEU A 71 19.61 15.37 -9.46
C LEU A 71 21.01 15.83 -9.06
N THR A 72 21.57 16.76 -9.84
CA THR A 72 22.97 17.18 -9.73
C THR A 72 23.15 18.59 -9.16
N THR A 73 22.09 19.40 -9.09
CA THR A 73 22.15 20.77 -8.56
C THR A 73 21.54 20.86 -7.16
N ALA A 74 22.04 21.80 -6.35
CA ALA A 74 21.52 22.03 -5.00
C ALA A 74 20.09 22.58 -4.99
N GLU A 75 19.69 23.33 -6.02
CA GLU A 75 18.35 23.89 -6.16
C GLU A 75 17.33 22.78 -6.45
N ASP A 76 17.63 21.88 -7.39
CA ASP A 76 16.75 20.74 -7.70
C ASP A 76 16.60 19.80 -6.49
N GLN A 77 17.71 19.54 -5.78
CA GLN A 77 17.70 18.70 -4.57
C GLN A 77 16.86 19.32 -3.45
N ALA A 78 16.93 20.65 -3.28
CA ALA A 78 16.12 21.35 -2.28
C ALA A 78 14.63 21.29 -2.63
N GLY A 79 14.26 21.55 -3.88
CA GLY A 79 12.89 21.47 -4.36
C GLY A 79 12.29 20.06 -4.24
N LEU A 80 13.07 19.03 -4.60
CA LEU A 80 12.63 17.64 -4.43
C LEU A 80 12.49 17.28 -2.95
N THR A 81 13.39 17.74 -2.08
CA THR A 81 13.31 17.46 -0.64
C THR A 81 12.05 18.04 -0.01
N GLU A 82 11.67 19.27 -0.37
CA GLU A 82 10.42 19.88 0.07
C GLU A 82 9.21 19.08 -0.42
N HIS A 83 9.17 18.80 -1.73
CA HIS A 83 8.09 18.03 -2.33
C HIS A 83 7.97 16.61 -1.75
N TRP A 84 9.10 15.97 -1.47
CA TRP A 84 9.15 14.64 -0.87
C TRP A 84 8.49 14.63 0.51
N ARG A 85 8.78 15.63 1.36
CA ARG A 85 8.14 15.70 2.69
C ARG A 85 6.64 15.94 2.58
N ASP A 86 6.21 16.82 1.68
CA ASP A 86 4.79 17.06 1.44
C ASP A 86 4.08 15.79 0.94
N GLN A 87 4.72 15.04 0.04
CA GLN A 87 4.23 13.76 -0.42
C GLN A 87 4.18 12.75 0.72
N VAL A 88 5.28 12.55 1.46
CA VAL A 88 5.30 11.62 2.60
C VAL A 88 4.22 11.96 3.61
N GLY A 89 3.96 13.24 3.88
CA GLY A 89 2.88 13.67 4.78
C GLY A 89 1.46 13.41 4.26
N SER A 90 1.27 13.26 2.94
CA SER A 90 -0.03 12.90 2.36
C SER A 90 -0.30 11.40 2.35
N TRP A 91 0.74 10.59 2.58
CA TRP A 91 0.64 9.15 2.60
C TRP A 91 0.00 8.68 3.91
N ASP A 92 -0.83 7.65 3.83
CA ASP A 92 -1.41 7.03 5.01
C ASP A 92 -0.99 5.57 5.12
N ARG A 93 -1.44 4.90 6.19
CA ARG A 93 -1.19 3.48 6.44
C ARG A 93 -1.53 2.55 5.28
N ALA A 94 -2.42 2.93 4.34
CA ALA A 94 -2.74 2.10 3.16
C ALA A 94 -1.50 1.82 2.31
N SER A 95 -0.53 2.73 2.34
CA SER A 95 0.77 2.63 1.66
C SER A 95 1.56 1.37 2.04
N ILE A 96 1.50 0.98 3.31
CA ILE A 96 2.22 -0.20 3.85
C ILE A 96 1.30 -1.39 4.13
N LEU A 97 -0.02 -1.21 4.06
CA LEU A 97 -1.01 -2.21 4.47
C LEU A 97 -1.62 -3.00 3.29
N LEU A 98 -1.78 -2.36 2.12
CA LEU A 98 -2.42 -2.97 0.96
C LEU A 98 -1.50 -3.97 0.24
N THR A 99 -2.06 -5.11 -0.17
CA THR A 99 -1.41 -6.02 -1.13
C THR A 99 -1.45 -5.44 -2.55
N ASP A 100 -0.59 -5.93 -3.44
CA ASP A 100 -0.61 -5.55 -4.86
C ASP A 100 -1.98 -5.83 -5.50
N ASP A 101 -2.61 -6.96 -5.16
CA ASP A 101 -3.92 -7.33 -5.67
C ASP A 101 -5.03 -6.40 -5.16
N GLU A 102 -4.99 -6.00 -3.89
CA GLU A 102 -5.95 -5.04 -3.32
C GLU A 102 -5.84 -3.67 -3.99
N LYS A 103 -4.61 -3.25 -4.32
CA LYS A 103 -4.37 -2.05 -5.12
C LYS A 103 -4.95 -2.19 -6.53
N LEU A 104 -4.77 -3.34 -7.18
CA LEU A 104 -5.36 -3.61 -8.50
C LEU A 104 -6.89 -3.64 -8.47
N ILE A 105 -7.48 -4.24 -7.43
CA ILE A 105 -8.93 -4.25 -7.20
C ILE A 105 -9.46 -2.82 -7.14
N ALA A 106 -8.88 -1.96 -6.30
CA ALA A 106 -9.37 -0.59 -6.17
C ALA A 106 -9.15 0.23 -7.47
N ARG A 107 -8.01 0.07 -8.16
CA ARG A 107 -7.80 0.66 -9.50
C ARG A 107 -8.86 0.21 -10.51
N HIS A 108 -9.21 -1.08 -10.51
CA HIS A 108 -10.24 -1.61 -11.39
C HIS A 108 -11.61 -0.99 -11.10
N ILE A 109 -11.98 -0.86 -9.82
CA ILE A 109 -13.24 -0.23 -9.39
C ILE A 109 -13.30 1.23 -9.87
N LEU A 110 -12.24 2.01 -9.67
CA LEU A 110 -12.16 3.41 -10.10
C LEU A 110 -12.25 3.55 -11.62
N TYR A 111 -11.49 2.72 -12.34
CA TYR A 111 -11.52 2.68 -13.80
C TYR A 111 -12.94 2.39 -14.29
N ARG A 112 -13.60 1.36 -13.75
CA ARG A 112 -14.98 1.02 -14.13
C ARG A 112 -15.95 2.15 -13.84
N ARG A 113 -15.87 2.79 -12.67
CA ARG A 113 -16.74 3.92 -12.30
C ARG A 113 -16.61 5.10 -13.25
N ARG A 114 -15.41 5.36 -13.79
CA ARG A 114 -15.18 6.45 -14.76
C ARG A 114 -15.94 6.23 -16.08
N TYR A 115 -16.13 4.98 -16.49
CA TYR A 115 -16.71 4.65 -17.81
C TYR A 115 -18.10 4.00 -17.72
N ARG A 116 -18.56 3.61 -16.53
CA ARG A 116 -19.84 2.93 -16.30
C ARG A 116 -20.55 3.49 -15.08
N SER A 117 -21.87 3.50 -15.13
CA SER A 117 -22.72 3.94 -14.01
C SER A 117 -22.71 2.94 -12.85
N SER A 118 -22.57 1.64 -13.12
CA SER A 118 -22.52 0.58 -12.10
C SER A 118 -21.07 0.20 -11.75
N LEU A 119 -20.86 -0.12 -10.48
CA LEU A 119 -19.62 -0.75 -10.01
C LEU A 119 -19.55 -2.22 -10.45
N PRO A 120 -18.35 -2.78 -10.65
CA PRO A 120 -18.20 -4.16 -11.12
C PRO A 120 -18.60 -5.18 -10.04
N SER A 121 -19.09 -6.35 -10.44
CA SER A 121 -19.35 -7.43 -9.49
C SER A 121 -18.05 -8.04 -8.95
N LEU A 122 -18.17 -8.85 -7.89
CA LEU A 122 -17.03 -9.60 -7.33
C LEU A 122 -16.36 -10.49 -8.39
N GLU A 123 -17.16 -11.17 -9.20
CA GLU A 123 -16.69 -12.07 -10.26
C GLU A 123 -16.01 -11.29 -11.39
N GLU A 124 -16.54 -10.12 -11.76
CA GLU A 124 -15.92 -9.26 -12.77
C GLU A 124 -14.55 -8.75 -12.32
N ILE A 125 -14.42 -8.38 -11.04
CA ILE A 125 -13.14 -7.96 -10.45
C ILE A 125 -12.18 -9.15 -10.44
N ALA A 126 -12.57 -10.29 -9.88
CA ALA A 126 -11.73 -11.48 -9.78
C ALA A 126 -11.18 -11.91 -11.14
N ALA A 127 -12.04 -11.94 -12.16
CA ALA A 127 -11.65 -12.25 -13.53
C ALA A 127 -10.69 -11.21 -14.13
N SER A 128 -10.87 -9.92 -13.83
CA SER A 128 -10.02 -8.87 -14.38
C SER A 128 -8.67 -8.73 -13.68
N VAL A 129 -8.60 -9.01 -12.38
CA VAL A 129 -7.36 -8.92 -11.59
C VAL A 129 -6.57 -10.24 -11.65
N GLY A 130 -7.27 -11.36 -11.87
CA GLY A 130 -6.66 -12.69 -11.90
C GLY A 130 -6.56 -13.34 -10.52
N THR A 131 -7.44 -12.96 -9.59
CA THR A 131 -7.49 -13.44 -8.20
C THR A 131 -8.64 -14.42 -7.98
N GLY A 132 -8.58 -15.20 -6.89
CA GLY A 132 -9.71 -16.01 -6.44
C GLY A 132 -10.87 -15.16 -5.92
N LEU A 133 -12.09 -15.71 -5.89
CA LEU A 133 -13.27 -14.99 -5.35
C LEU A 133 -13.09 -14.66 -3.86
N GLU A 134 -12.51 -15.57 -3.07
CA GLU A 134 -12.26 -15.34 -1.64
C GLU A 134 -11.21 -14.24 -1.41
N GLU A 135 -10.14 -14.23 -2.21
CA GLU A 135 -9.10 -13.19 -2.18
C GLU A 135 -9.70 -11.83 -2.57
N THR A 136 -10.53 -11.81 -3.60
CA THR A 136 -11.22 -10.60 -4.05
C THR A 136 -12.17 -10.07 -2.99
N ALA A 137 -12.93 -10.96 -2.33
CA ALA A 137 -13.83 -10.62 -1.24
C ALA A 137 -13.05 -10.07 -0.04
N SER A 138 -11.91 -10.68 0.29
CA SER A 138 -10.98 -10.21 1.31
C SER A 138 -10.49 -8.79 0.99
N GLY A 139 -10.10 -8.54 -0.26
CA GLY A 139 -9.67 -7.21 -0.70
C GLY A 139 -10.76 -6.15 -0.61
N ILE A 140 -12.00 -6.48 -0.99
CA ILE A 140 -13.15 -5.57 -0.80
C ILE A 140 -13.35 -5.23 0.69
N ARG A 141 -13.24 -6.22 1.59
CA ARG A 141 -13.33 -5.96 3.04
C ARG A 141 -12.21 -5.06 3.53
N MET A 142 -10.97 -5.27 3.06
CA MET A 142 -9.84 -4.42 3.44
C MET A 142 -10.05 -2.97 2.98
N LEU A 143 -10.48 -2.79 1.73
CA LEU A 143 -10.80 -1.49 1.18
C LEU A 143 -11.97 -0.81 1.91
N ALA A 144 -12.95 -1.59 2.37
CA ALA A 144 -14.02 -1.07 3.22
C ALA A 144 -13.51 -0.65 4.61
N LYS A 145 -12.62 -1.44 5.23
CA LYS A 145 -12.00 -1.12 6.52
C LYS A 145 -11.17 0.17 6.46
N LEU A 146 -10.52 0.39 5.31
CA LEU A 146 -9.82 1.63 5.00
C LEU A 146 -10.74 2.82 4.70
N GLY A 147 -12.04 2.59 4.53
CA GLY A 147 -13.01 3.64 4.17
C GLY A 147 -12.96 4.07 2.71
N PHE A 148 -12.36 3.27 1.83
CA PHE A 148 -12.45 3.45 0.38
C PHE A 148 -13.80 3.00 -0.17
N LEU A 149 -14.34 1.91 0.39
CA LEU A 149 -15.66 1.38 0.08
C LEU A 149 -16.59 1.43 1.29
N ALA A 150 -17.89 1.49 1.04
CA ALA A 150 -18.91 1.14 2.01
C ALA A 150 -19.58 -0.16 1.56
N ILE A 151 -19.65 -1.14 2.47
CA ILE A 151 -20.34 -2.43 2.27
C ILE A 151 -21.65 -2.44 3.06
N ALA A 152 -22.69 -3.03 2.49
CA ALA A 152 -24.01 -3.08 3.12
C ALA A 152 -24.03 -3.86 4.45
N ALA A 153 -23.20 -4.90 4.54
CA ALA A 153 -22.93 -5.63 5.78
C ALA A 153 -21.51 -6.19 5.75
N VAL A 154 -20.91 -6.44 6.93
CA VAL A 154 -19.52 -6.92 7.08
C VAL A 154 -19.22 -8.19 6.25
N HIS A 155 -20.23 -9.03 6.04
CA HIS A 155 -20.09 -10.29 5.29
C HIS A 155 -20.63 -10.20 3.87
N ASP A 156 -21.35 -9.13 3.51
CA ASP A 156 -21.95 -8.93 2.20
C ASP A 156 -21.08 -7.97 1.38
N VAL A 157 -20.12 -8.55 0.66
CA VAL A 157 -19.25 -7.84 -0.28
C VAL A 157 -19.86 -7.72 -1.68
N ALA A 158 -21.06 -8.25 -1.91
CA ALA A 158 -21.74 -8.15 -3.20
C ALA A 158 -22.43 -6.78 -3.35
N GLY A 159 -22.90 -6.20 -2.25
CA GLY A 159 -23.44 -4.84 -2.20
C GLY A 159 -22.43 -3.84 -1.64
N TYR A 160 -21.58 -3.27 -2.50
CA TYR A 160 -20.63 -2.23 -2.11
C TYR A 160 -20.78 -0.95 -2.94
N SER A 161 -20.33 0.17 -2.38
CA SER A 161 -20.31 1.50 -2.99
C SER A 161 -18.99 2.21 -2.70
N LEU A 162 -18.62 3.19 -3.52
CA LEU A 162 -17.52 4.10 -3.21
C LEU A 162 -17.96 5.07 -2.11
N THR A 163 -17.09 5.34 -1.15
CA THR A 163 -17.33 6.37 -0.14
C THR A 163 -17.20 7.78 -0.76
N GLU A 164 -17.75 8.80 -0.11
CA GLU A 164 -17.62 10.18 -0.59
C GLU A 164 -16.16 10.64 -0.65
N ASP A 165 -15.36 10.18 0.32
CA ASP A 165 -13.95 10.52 0.49
C ASP A 165 -13.00 9.52 -0.21
N HIS A 166 -13.49 8.70 -1.15
CA HIS A 166 -12.64 7.76 -1.89
C HIS A 166 -11.49 8.45 -2.67
N GLY A 167 -11.63 9.76 -2.94
CA GLY A 167 -10.62 10.59 -3.59
C GLY A 167 -9.30 10.65 -2.82
N ARG A 168 -9.33 10.59 -1.48
CA ARG A 168 -8.09 10.57 -0.68
C ARG A 168 -7.16 9.40 -1.02
N PHE A 169 -7.71 8.29 -1.53
CA PHE A 169 -6.92 7.13 -1.95
C PHE A 169 -6.23 7.36 -3.30
N LEU A 170 -6.73 8.30 -4.10
CA LEU A 170 -6.06 8.76 -5.32
C LEU A 170 -4.93 9.74 -4.99
N ASP A 171 -5.09 10.50 -3.90
CA ASP A 171 -4.11 11.48 -3.42
C ASP A 171 -3.04 10.85 -2.50
N GLY A 172 -3.39 9.73 -1.84
CA GLY A 172 -2.51 8.91 -1.02
C GLY A 172 -1.87 7.75 -1.81
N LEU A 173 -0.68 7.35 -1.40
CA LEU A 173 0.22 6.36 -2.01
C LEU A 173 -0.32 4.94 -2.23
N GLY A 174 -1.57 4.65 -1.89
CA GLY A 174 -2.20 3.35 -2.11
C GLY A 174 -2.00 2.83 -3.53
N PHE A 175 -1.75 3.70 -4.51
CA PHE A 175 -1.58 3.36 -5.91
C PHE A 175 -0.27 3.82 -6.57
N SER A 176 0.77 4.28 -5.86
CA SER A 176 1.98 4.77 -6.57
C SER A 176 3.20 3.87 -6.45
N PHE A 177 3.13 2.79 -5.65
CA PHE A 177 4.22 1.80 -5.63
C PHE A 177 4.26 0.92 -6.89
N HIS A 178 5.44 0.83 -7.48
CA HIS A 178 5.78 -0.21 -8.43
C HIS A 178 6.46 -1.37 -7.70
N THR A 179 5.94 -2.59 -7.85
CA THR A 179 6.64 -3.78 -7.35
C THR A 179 7.71 -4.16 -8.36
N VAL A 180 8.97 -4.08 -7.95
CA VAL A 180 10.12 -4.47 -8.78
C VAL A 180 10.64 -5.84 -8.31
N THR A 181 11.15 -6.61 -9.26
CA THR A 181 11.91 -7.84 -9.03
C THR A 181 13.30 -7.59 -9.57
N LEU A 182 14.33 -7.69 -8.73
CA LEU A 182 15.72 -7.70 -9.20
C LEU A 182 16.11 -9.15 -9.49
N ASP A 183 16.89 -9.40 -10.54
CA ASP A 183 17.24 -10.76 -10.98
C ASP A 183 17.76 -11.62 -9.83
N GLY A 184 17.01 -12.67 -9.47
CA GLY A 184 17.33 -13.61 -8.40
C GLY A 184 16.84 -13.25 -7.00
N ASP A 185 16.24 -12.06 -6.81
CA ASP A 185 15.78 -11.54 -5.51
C ASP A 185 14.26 -11.26 -5.44
N GLU A 186 13.78 -11.15 -4.21
CA GLU A 186 12.38 -11.09 -3.80
C GLU A 186 11.68 -9.75 -4.11
N ARG A 187 10.37 -9.78 -4.39
CA ARG A 187 9.56 -8.58 -4.70
C ARG A 187 9.59 -7.54 -3.57
N PHE A 188 9.79 -6.27 -3.91
CA PHE A 188 9.66 -5.12 -3.00
C PHE A 188 9.05 -3.91 -3.72
N GLY A 189 8.43 -3.01 -2.96
CA GLY A 189 7.89 -1.75 -3.47
C GLY A 189 8.96 -0.69 -3.61
N ILE A 190 8.92 0.07 -4.70
CA ILE A 190 9.61 1.36 -4.87
C ILE A 190 8.57 2.46 -5.10
N PRO A 191 8.74 3.64 -4.50
CA PRO A 191 7.85 4.78 -4.69
C PRO A 191 7.90 5.32 -6.13
#